data_AF-A0A535KWY1-F1
#
_entry.id   AF-A0A535KWY1-F1
#
_cell.length_a   1.000
_cell.length_b   1.000
_cell.length_c   1.000
_cell.angle_alpha   90.00
_cell.angle_beta   90.00
_cell.angle_gamma   90.00
#
_symmetry.space_group_name_H-M   'P 1'
#
loop_
_entity.id
_entity.type
_entity.pdbx_description
1 polymer ?
#
loop_
_entity_poly.entity_id
_entity_poly.type
_entity_poly.pdbx_seq_one_letter_code
_entity_poly.pdbx_strand_id
1 'polypeptide(L)'
;MGDQEMQFADPAWQPPQQRGINKVTQQQEPLPQPVNVGTYEQPQWQDASSPQQSEEPYGHIGSYTDGYRAQSSSGIPLRTGQQKRRSPWLWIVLALIIFSLLGGAFSRMNVDHPSRFPDVGMTDHFKPDGNAQQYQVGVHPTIVINDPNGSITVNTGDRSGYVTVQTLGRDQESVPSGTYNSSGNSLQIAVDKSPWSQTDLEVTVSDEADLVIQTNSGDINVTGVNGQVNLTSDSGTITLSQVSLARNSSVTTNSGDIRFDGAIDPNGRSYQFQSESGSVDVTLPPDTSFHAAVTTNSGSFNSDCPEVNSQPSGGNIVGDVGNPHRANVMIKTDS
;
A
#
# COMPACT_ATOMS: atom_id res chain seq x y z
N MET A 1 43.06 -4.22 72.19
CA MET A 1 43.11 -5.62 71.71
C MET A 1 41.88 -6.31 72.27
N GLY A 2 40.97 -6.74 71.41
CA GLY A 2 39.71 -7.37 71.81
C GLY A 2 38.57 -6.90 70.93
N ASP A 3 38.63 -7.30 69.65
CA ASP A 3 37.50 -7.28 68.74
C ASP A 3 36.37 -8.14 69.31
N GLN A 4 35.12 -7.67 69.26
CA GLN A 4 33.97 -8.51 68.90
C GLN A 4 32.71 -7.68 68.73
N GLU A 5 32.20 -7.75 67.51
CA GLU A 5 31.05 -7.06 66.96
C GLU A 5 29.76 -7.39 67.71
N MET A 6 28.96 -6.35 67.94
CA MET A 6 27.55 -6.47 68.29
C MET A 6 26.76 -6.90 67.05
N GLN A 7 26.12 -8.07 67.11
CA GLN A 7 24.92 -8.33 66.31
C GLN A 7 23.87 -9.01 67.17
N PHE A 8 22.83 -8.23 67.47
CA PHE A 8 21.59 -8.67 68.08
C PHE A 8 20.89 -9.64 67.11
N ALA A 9 20.76 -10.90 67.54
CA ALA A 9 19.85 -11.84 66.93
C ALA A 9 18.41 -11.46 67.32
N ASP A 10 17.60 -11.03 66.34
CA ASP A 10 16.15 -10.98 66.47
C ASP A 10 15.57 -12.35 66.07
N PRO A 11 14.96 -13.12 66.98
CA PRO A 11 14.45 -14.44 66.69
C PRO A 11 12.98 -14.35 66.22
N ALA A 12 12.70 -13.71 65.08
CA ALA A 12 11.34 -13.69 64.54
C ALA A 12 11.20 -13.42 63.03
N TRP A 13 12.25 -13.56 62.21
CA TRP A 13 12.09 -13.39 60.76
C TRP A 13 11.87 -14.73 60.04
N GLN A 14 10.68 -14.91 59.47
CA GLN A 14 10.34 -16.03 58.58
C GLN A 14 10.52 -15.59 57.11
N PRO A 15 11.19 -16.37 56.25
CA PRO A 15 11.22 -16.09 54.82
C PRO A 15 9.82 -16.26 54.21
N PRO A 16 9.48 -15.54 53.12
CA PRO A 16 8.27 -15.84 52.37
C PRO A 16 8.31 -17.31 51.97
N GLN A 17 7.28 -18.07 52.35
CA GLN A 17 7.12 -19.43 51.88
C GLN A 17 7.21 -19.42 50.35
N GLN A 18 8.22 -20.11 49.82
CA GLN A 18 8.17 -20.61 48.46
C GLN A 18 6.85 -21.37 48.34
N ARG A 19 5.90 -20.79 47.61
CA ARG A 19 4.70 -21.51 47.21
C ARG A 19 5.20 -22.78 46.54
N GLY A 20 4.99 -23.90 47.24
CA GLY A 20 5.36 -25.21 46.76
C GLY A 20 4.89 -25.32 45.32
N ILE A 21 5.81 -25.76 44.47
CA ILE A 21 5.48 -26.39 43.21
C ILE A 21 4.60 -27.57 43.62
N ASN A 22 3.29 -27.35 43.61
CA ASN A 22 2.35 -28.44 43.49
C ASN A 22 2.77 -29.14 42.20
N LYS A 23 3.27 -30.37 42.35
CA LYS A 23 3.31 -31.33 41.26
C LYS A 23 1.88 -31.47 40.77
N VAL A 24 1.50 -30.61 39.83
CA VAL A 24 0.44 -30.91 38.91
C VAL A 24 1.01 -32.05 38.08
N THR A 25 0.54 -33.26 38.38
CA THR A 25 0.59 -34.36 37.44
C THR A 25 0.12 -33.80 36.11
N GLN A 26 1.04 -33.63 35.16
CA GLN A 26 0.67 -33.40 33.77
C GLN A 26 -0.10 -34.64 33.34
N GLN A 27 -1.42 -34.56 33.36
CA GLN A 27 -2.19 -35.33 32.40
C GLN A 27 -1.74 -34.82 31.04
N GLN A 28 -1.08 -35.69 30.29
CA GLN A 28 -0.72 -35.46 28.91
C GLN A 28 -1.98 -35.03 28.16
N GLU A 29 -1.96 -33.81 27.64
CA GLU A 29 -2.94 -33.35 26.68
C GLU A 29 -2.81 -34.24 25.44
N PRO A 30 -3.87 -34.93 24.99
CA PRO A 30 -3.77 -35.83 23.85
C PRO A 30 -3.45 -35.02 22.58
N LEU A 31 -2.43 -35.46 21.85
CA LEU A 31 -2.11 -34.95 20.52
C LEU A 31 -3.36 -34.98 19.62
N PRO A 32 -3.61 -33.95 18.79
CA PRO A 32 -4.75 -33.95 17.89
C PRO A 32 -4.65 -35.15 16.93
N GLN A 33 -5.72 -35.93 16.84
CA GLN A 33 -5.83 -37.05 15.93
C GLN A 33 -5.98 -36.52 14.49
N PRO A 34 -5.34 -37.13 13.47
CA PRO A 34 -5.56 -36.72 12.09
C PRO A 34 -7.02 -37.00 11.69
N VAL A 35 -7.64 -36.00 11.08
CA VAL A 35 -8.97 -36.10 10.47
C VAL A 35 -8.92 -37.16 9.36
N ASN A 36 -9.79 -38.16 9.47
CA ASN A 36 -9.99 -39.19 8.45
C ASN A 36 -10.48 -38.53 7.16
N VAL A 37 -9.60 -38.46 6.15
CA VAL A 37 -9.96 -38.06 4.79
C VAL A 37 -10.61 -39.27 4.11
N GLY A 38 -11.74 -39.05 3.45
CA GLY A 38 -12.44 -40.08 2.70
C GLY A 38 -11.56 -40.73 1.63
N THR A 39 -11.75 -42.03 1.48
CA THR A 39 -11.14 -42.94 0.51
C THR A 39 -11.23 -42.41 -0.93
N TYR A 40 -10.06 -42.22 -1.56
CA TYR A 40 -9.90 -42.40 -3.01
C TYR A 40 -8.79 -43.42 -3.22
N GLU A 41 -9.14 -44.56 -3.82
CA GLU A 41 -8.18 -45.58 -4.22
C GLU A 41 -7.30 -45.06 -5.37
N GLN A 42 -5.97 -45.09 -5.19
CA GLN A 42 -5.00 -44.99 -6.28
C GLN A 42 -4.61 -46.39 -6.74
N PRO A 43 -4.74 -46.75 -8.04
CA PRO A 43 -4.16 -47.96 -8.58
C PRO A 43 -2.64 -47.83 -8.75
N GLN A 44 -1.97 -48.80 -8.16
CA GLN A 44 -0.54 -49.08 -8.15
C GLN A 44 0.00 -49.43 -9.55
N TRP A 45 1.07 -48.76 -10.01
CA TRP A 45 1.85 -49.19 -11.18
C TRP A 45 2.92 -50.21 -10.73
N GLN A 46 3.01 -51.32 -11.46
CA GLN A 46 4.06 -52.33 -11.33
C GLN A 46 4.90 -52.37 -12.62
N ASP A 47 6.22 -52.47 -12.43
CA ASP A 47 7.26 -52.55 -13.46
C ASP A 47 7.19 -53.83 -14.32
N ALA A 48 7.52 -53.70 -15.61
CA ALA A 48 8.73 -54.27 -16.23
C ALA A 48 8.58 -54.60 -17.74
N SER A 49 9.67 -54.35 -18.48
CA SER A 49 10.16 -55.05 -19.70
C SER A 49 9.96 -54.39 -21.08
N SER A 50 11.08 -54.03 -21.72
CA SER A 50 11.28 -53.93 -23.20
C SER A 50 11.53 -55.35 -23.80
N PRO A 51 11.58 -55.65 -25.14
CA PRO A 51 12.02 -54.79 -26.26
C PRO A 51 11.43 -55.02 -27.70
N GLN A 52 11.98 -54.27 -28.68
CA GLN A 52 12.22 -54.56 -30.13
C GLN A 52 11.17 -54.37 -31.26
N GLN A 53 11.49 -53.40 -32.14
CA GLN A 53 11.75 -53.44 -33.61
C GLN A 53 10.74 -53.98 -34.67
N SER A 54 10.45 -53.06 -35.62
CA SER A 54 10.35 -53.16 -37.10
C SER A 54 9.24 -53.97 -37.81
N GLU A 55 8.45 -53.30 -38.69
CA GLU A 55 8.36 -53.47 -40.17
C GLU A 55 7.11 -52.76 -40.78
N GLU A 56 7.34 -51.72 -41.62
CA GLU A 56 6.79 -51.36 -42.97
C GLU A 56 5.46 -52.00 -43.53
N PRO A 57 4.86 -51.59 -44.69
CA PRO A 57 4.40 -50.26 -45.19
C PRO A 57 3.12 -50.31 -46.16
N TYR A 58 2.82 -49.19 -46.86
CA TYR A 58 1.87 -48.93 -48.01
C TYR A 58 0.35 -48.91 -47.75
N GLY A 59 -0.53 -48.12 -48.40
CA GLY A 59 -0.44 -47.19 -49.54
C GLY A 59 -1.73 -47.25 -50.42
N HIS A 60 -2.25 -46.09 -50.82
CA HIS A 60 -3.03 -45.77 -52.05
C HIS A 60 -4.58 -45.93 -52.21
N ILE A 61 -5.22 -44.76 -52.43
CA ILE A 61 -6.11 -44.27 -53.53
C ILE A 61 -7.49 -44.91 -53.86
N GLY A 62 -8.50 -44.02 -53.93
CA GLY A 62 -9.49 -43.90 -55.04
C GLY A 62 -10.87 -44.57 -54.85
N SER A 63 -11.93 -43.82 -54.54
CA SER A 63 -12.92 -43.20 -55.47
C SER A 63 -13.89 -44.16 -56.19
N TYR A 64 -15.21 -43.98 -56.01
CA TYR A 64 -16.23 -43.62 -57.04
C TYR A 64 -17.68 -43.80 -56.49
N THR A 65 -18.49 -42.75 -56.70
CA THR A 65 -19.95 -42.62 -56.94
C THR A 65 -20.91 -43.80 -56.73
N ASP A 66 -22.10 -43.58 -56.13
CA ASP A 66 -23.41 -43.41 -56.82
C ASP A 66 -24.65 -43.38 -55.86
N GLY A 67 -25.72 -42.65 -56.24
CA GLY A 67 -27.13 -43.15 -56.14
C GLY A 67 -28.17 -42.71 -55.07
N TYR A 68 -28.95 -41.65 -55.38
CA TYR A 68 -30.43 -41.40 -55.25
C TYR A 68 -31.30 -41.45 -53.95
N ARG A 69 -32.02 -40.30 -53.73
CA ARG A 69 -33.47 -40.04 -53.38
C ARG A 69 -34.05 -40.49 -52.00
N ALA A 70 -35.03 -39.86 -51.35
CA ALA A 70 -35.77 -38.58 -51.46
C ALA A 70 -36.64 -38.31 -50.19
N GLN A 71 -36.92 -37.01 -49.94
CA GLN A 71 -38.16 -36.36 -49.44
C GLN A 71 -38.71 -36.46 -48.00
N SER A 72 -38.86 -35.23 -47.45
CA SER A 72 -40.02 -34.63 -46.75
C SER A 72 -40.04 -34.62 -45.21
N SER A 73 -39.91 -33.42 -44.63
CA SER A 73 -41.01 -32.83 -43.87
C SER A 73 -40.84 -31.31 -43.75
N SER A 74 -41.94 -30.61 -44.00
CA SER A 74 -42.16 -29.19 -43.84
C SER A 74 -42.14 -28.79 -42.37
N GLY A 75 -41.42 -27.73 -42.03
CA GLY A 75 -41.50 -27.09 -40.73
C GLY A 75 -40.85 -25.72 -40.77
N ILE A 76 -41.66 -24.67 -40.81
CA ILE A 76 -41.24 -23.27 -40.65
C ILE A 76 -40.62 -23.15 -39.24
N PRO A 77 -39.38 -22.67 -39.05
CA PRO A 77 -38.94 -22.32 -37.71
C PRO A 77 -39.64 -21.01 -37.31
N LEU A 78 -40.69 -21.16 -36.51
CA LEU A 78 -41.30 -20.08 -35.76
C LEU A 78 -40.23 -19.48 -34.83
N ARG A 79 -39.97 -18.18 -35.01
CA ARG A 79 -39.30 -17.34 -34.03
C ARG A 79 -39.94 -17.55 -32.66
N THR A 80 -39.22 -18.21 -31.77
CA THR A 80 -39.52 -18.16 -30.34
C THR A 80 -38.49 -17.23 -29.71
N GLY A 81 -38.99 -16.09 -29.24
CA GLY A 81 -38.19 -15.08 -28.56
C GLY A 81 -37.72 -15.62 -27.22
N GLN A 82 -36.40 -15.70 -27.04
CA GLN A 82 -35.83 -15.76 -25.72
C GLN A 82 -35.73 -14.34 -25.16
N GLN A 83 -36.41 -14.17 -24.03
CA GLN A 83 -36.54 -12.95 -23.26
C GLN A 83 -35.15 -12.40 -22.90
N LYS A 84 -34.79 -11.25 -23.47
CA LYS A 84 -33.73 -10.39 -22.91
C LYS A 84 -34.12 -10.06 -21.48
N ARG A 85 -33.37 -10.62 -20.53
CA ARG A 85 -33.29 -10.10 -19.16
C ARG A 85 -32.98 -8.60 -19.28
N ARG A 86 -33.98 -7.77 -18.96
CA ARG A 86 -33.84 -6.31 -18.95
C ARG A 86 -32.83 -6.00 -17.86
N SER A 87 -31.63 -5.57 -18.26
CA SER A 87 -30.64 -5.09 -17.32
C SER A 87 -31.19 -3.82 -16.65
N PRO A 88 -31.05 -3.68 -15.32
CA PRO A 88 -31.53 -2.52 -14.59
C PRO A 88 -30.86 -1.20 -15.04
N TRP A 89 -29.78 -1.31 -15.82
CA TRP A 89 -29.04 -0.20 -16.38
C TRP A 89 -29.87 0.69 -17.32
N LEU A 90 -30.82 0.11 -18.07
CA LEU A 90 -31.70 0.91 -18.93
C LEU A 90 -32.61 1.86 -18.14
N TRP A 91 -33.02 1.48 -16.92
CA TRP A 91 -33.83 2.36 -16.07
C TRP A 91 -33.01 3.48 -15.44
N ILE A 92 -31.72 3.23 -15.15
CA ILE A 92 -30.81 4.25 -14.61
C ILE A 92 -30.51 5.31 -15.69
N VAL A 93 -30.26 4.88 -16.94
CA VAL A 93 -30.05 5.79 -18.07
C VAL A 93 -31.31 6.60 -18.37
N LEU A 94 -32.49 5.97 -18.32
CA LEU A 94 -33.76 6.69 -18.50
C LEU A 94 -34.01 7.71 -17.37
N ALA A 95 -33.69 7.38 -16.12
CA ALA A 95 -33.81 8.29 -14.99
C ALA A 95 -32.89 9.51 -15.13
N LEU A 96 -31.64 9.32 -15.59
CA LEU A 96 -30.71 10.43 -15.84
C LEU A 96 -31.18 11.34 -16.98
N ILE A 97 -31.76 10.78 -18.06
CA ILE A 97 -32.31 11.59 -19.15
C ILE A 97 -33.54 12.37 -18.69
N ILE A 98 -34.43 11.76 -17.90
CA ILE A 98 -35.61 12.45 -17.34
C ILE A 98 -35.19 13.55 -16.36
N PHE A 99 -34.18 13.31 -15.52
CA PHE A 99 -33.64 14.31 -14.60
C PHE A 99 -32.94 15.46 -15.34
N SER A 100 -32.23 15.14 -16.43
CA SER A 100 -31.62 16.13 -17.33
C SER A 100 -32.65 16.97 -18.09
N LEU A 101 -33.83 16.42 -18.41
CA LEU A 101 -34.90 17.14 -19.10
C LEU A 101 -35.76 17.97 -18.14
N LEU A 102 -35.86 17.59 -16.86
CA LEU A 102 -36.60 18.33 -15.83
C LEU A 102 -35.76 19.41 -15.12
N GLY A 103 -34.42 19.34 -15.17
CA GLY A 103 -33.53 20.37 -14.63
C GLY A 103 -33.36 21.63 -15.50
N GLY A 104 -33.96 21.66 -16.70
CA GLY A 104 -33.79 22.72 -17.70
C GLY A 104 -34.70 23.93 -17.55
N ALA A 105 -35.24 24.24 -16.37
CA ALA A 105 -36.22 25.31 -16.21
C ALA A 105 -36.12 26.11 -14.90
N PHE A 106 -34.93 26.54 -14.49
CA PHE A 106 -34.79 27.70 -13.61
C PHE A 106 -33.57 28.53 -13.99
N SER A 107 -33.68 29.22 -15.12
CA SER A 107 -32.98 30.49 -15.35
C SER A 107 -33.68 31.18 -16.51
N ARG A 108 -34.30 32.32 -16.21
CA ARG A 108 -34.36 33.56 -17.01
C ARG A 108 -35.71 34.28 -16.84
N MET A 109 -35.68 35.39 -16.11
CA MET A 109 -36.44 36.59 -16.47
C MET A 109 -35.46 37.77 -16.52
N ASN A 110 -35.36 38.36 -17.73
CA ASN A 110 -34.99 39.71 -18.21
C ASN A 110 -34.07 40.60 -17.34
N VAL A 111 -33.14 41.40 -17.91
CA VAL A 111 -33.39 42.55 -18.81
C VAL A 111 -32.10 42.91 -19.58
N ASP A 112 -32.30 43.42 -20.80
CA ASP A 112 -31.31 43.85 -21.80
C ASP A 112 -30.35 44.98 -21.36
N HIS A 113 -29.10 44.93 -21.85
CA HIS A 113 -28.28 46.12 -22.13
C HIS A 113 -27.50 45.95 -23.45
N PRO A 114 -27.60 46.91 -24.40
CA PRO A 114 -26.88 46.87 -25.66
C PRO A 114 -25.50 47.56 -25.57
N SER A 115 -24.59 47.04 -26.40
CA SER A 115 -23.37 47.63 -26.99
C SER A 115 -22.47 48.55 -26.14
N ARG A 116 -21.27 48.02 -25.85
CA ARG A 116 -19.95 48.57 -26.24
C ARG A 116 -18.89 47.66 -25.62
N PHE A 117 -18.06 47.02 -26.44
CA PHE A 117 -16.88 46.29 -25.96
C PHE A 117 -15.88 47.31 -25.38
N PRO A 118 -15.57 47.29 -24.08
CA PRO A 118 -14.35 47.86 -23.57
C PRO A 118 -13.28 46.77 -23.62
N ASP A 119 -12.10 47.19 -24.03
CA ASP A 119 -10.84 46.44 -24.00
C ASP A 119 -10.77 45.46 -22.81
N VAL A 120 -10.93 44.17 -23.08
CA VAL A 120 -10.64 43.12 -22.11
C VAL A 120 -9.13 42.97 -22.18
N GLY A 121 -8.43 43.76 -21.37
CA GLY A 121 -7.10 43.37 -20.95
C GLY A 121 -7.22 41.93 -20.47
N MET A 122 -6.58 41.01 -21.20
CA MET A 122 -6.24 39.71 -20.66
C MET A 122 -5.32 40.01 -19.49
N THR A 123 -5.90 40.25 -18.31
CA THR A 123 -5.19 39.98 -17.09
C THR A 123 -4.99 38.47 -17.12
N ASP A 124 -3.87 38.05 -17.69
CA ASP A 124 -3.24 36.80 -17.31
C ASP A 124 -3.23 36.84 -15.79
N HIS A 125 -4.20 36.16 -15.17
CA HIS A 125 -4.11 35.78 -13.77
C HIS A 125 -3.07 34.65 -13.67
N PHE A 126 -1.87 34.94 -14.17
CA PHE A 126 -0.67 34.25 -13.79
C PHE A 126 -0.41 34.66 -12.34
N LYS A 127 -1.04 33.92 -11.42
CA LYS A 127 -0.53 33.82 -10.05
C LYS A 127 0.66 32.85 -10.15
N PRO A 128 1.89 33.29 -9.85
CA PRO A 128 3.06 32.41 -9.87
C PRO A 128 2.93 31.22 -8.89
N ASP A 129 2.00 31.32 -7.94
CA ASP A 129 1.78 30.34 -6.89
C ASP A 129 0.30 29.91 -6.97
N GLY A 130 0.05 28.67 -7.41
CA GLY A 130 -1.27 28.02 -7.34
C GLY A 130 -1.85 28.11 -5.93
N ASN A 131 -3.17 27.93 -5.77
CA ASN A 131 -3.97 28.20 -4.56
C ASN A 131 -3.40 27.66 -3.22
N ALA A 132 -2.29 28.23 -2.72
CA ALA A 132 -1.63 27.79 -1.52
C ALA A 132 -2.48 28.18 -0.31
N GLN A 133 -2.83 27.20 0.51
CA GLN A 133 -3.52 27.39 1.77
C GLN A 133 -2.56 27.10 2.93
N GLN A 134 -2.61 27.95 3.94
CA GLN A 134 -1.78 27.80 5.14
C GLN A 134 -2.63 27.45 6.35
N TYR A 135 -2.17 26.47 7.11
CA TYR A 135 -2.84 25.99 8.32
C TYR A 135 -1.90 26.15 9.50
N GLN A 136 -2.32 26.92 10.49
CA GLN A 136 -1.60 26.99 11.76
C GLN A 136 -1.81 25.68 12.53
N VAL A 137 -0.70 25.08 12.97
CA VAL A 137 -0.69 23.78 13.64
C VAL A 137 0.12 23.85 14.94
N GLY A 138 0.00 22.82 15.76
CA GLY A 138 0.81 22.65 16.96
C GLY A 138 2.22 22.14 16.64
N VAL A 139 3.03 21.96 17.69
CA VAL A 139 4.36 21.32 17.60
C VAL A 139 4.19 19.83 17.29
N HIS A 140 4.97 19.28 16.37
CA HIS A 140 4.92 17.86 15.94
C HIS A 140 3.52 17.42 15.48
N PRO A 141 2.92 18.10 14.48
CA PRO A 141 1.60 17.75 14.01
C PRO A 141 1.62 16.41 13.24
N THR A 142 0.49 15.70 13.26
CA THR A 142 0.25 14.60 12.32
C THR A 142 -0.47 15.13 11.07
N ILE A 143 0.15 14.98 9.91
CA ILE A 143 -0.39 15.39 8.63
C ILE A 143 -0.99 14.18 7.94
N VAL A 144 -2.29 14.23 7.67
CA VAL A 144 -3.05 13.15 7.06
C VAL A 144 -3.48 13.58 5.65
N ILE A 145 -2.97 12.91 4.62
CA ILE A 145 -3.28 13.19 3.21
C ILE A 145 -3.89 11.95 2.59
N ASN A 146 -5.07 12.10 2.00
CA ASN A 146 -5.67 11.07 1.15
C ASN A 146 -5.95 11.69 -0.21
N ASP A 147 -5.17 11.28 -1.20
CA ASP A 147 -5.34 11.72 -2.57
C ASP A 147 -5.26 10.53 -3.53
N PRO A 148 -6.41 9.98 -3.97
CA PRO A 148 -6.42 8.72 -4.72
C PRO A 148 -5.84 8.82 -6.14
N ASN A 149 -5.73 10.02 -6.73
CA ASN A 149 -5.41 10.17 -8.16
C ASN A 149 -4.37 11.27 -8.46
N GLY A 150 -3.48 11.55 -7.51
CA GLY A 150 -2.44 12.56 -7.66
C GLY A 150 -1.12 12.11 -7.03
N SER A 151 -0.03 12.66 -7.54
CA SER A 151 1.26 12.55 -6.88
C SER A 151 1.31 13.51 -5.69
N ILE A 152 1.97 13.11 -4.62
CA ILE A 152 2.04 13.85 -3.37
C ILE A 152 3.51 14.14 -3.08
N THR A 153 3.87 15.41 -3.05
CA THR A 153 5.21 15.87 -2.66
C THR A 153 5.13 16.56 -1.31
N VAL A 154 5.92 16.09 -0.35
CA VAL A 154 6.06 16.70 0.97
C VAL A 154 7.49 17.20 1.13
N ASN A 155 7.62 18.49 1.36
CA ASN A 155 8.90 19.15 1.60
C ASN A 155 8.95 19.72 3.01
N THR A 156 10.11 19.66 3.65
CA THR A 156 10.36 20.41 4.88
C THR A 156 10.56 21.89 4.56
N GLY A 157 9.87 22.75 5.30
CA GLY A 157 10.05 24.20 5.30
C GLY A 157 10.51 24.71 6.66
N ASP A 158 10.26 26.00 6.89
CA ASP A 158 10.66 26.66 8.14
C ASP A 158 9.86 26.15 9.34
N ARG A 159 10.47 26.21 10.54
CA ARG A 159 9.83 25.97 11.85
C ARG A 159 8.87 27.09 12.24
N SER A 160 7.92 27.38 11.36
CA SER A 160 6.98 28.48 11.46
C SER A 160 5.71 28.11 12.25
N GLY A 161 5.46 26.81 12.48
CA GLY A 161 4.19 26.33 13.03
C GLY A 161 3.05 26.36 12.02
N TYR A 162 3.38 26.46 10.72
CA TYR A 162 2.42 26.40 9.64
C TYR A 162 2.70 25.20 8.73
N VAL A 163 1.63 24.68 8.15
CA VAL A 163 1.67 23.75 7.02
C VAL A 163 1.09 24.47 5.82
N THR A 164 1.85 24.53 4.73
CA THR A 164 1.40 25.10 3.45
C THR A 164 1.00 23.96 2.53
N VAL A 165 -0.20 24.04 1.94
CA VAL A 165 -0.72 23.04 1.01
C VAL A 165 -1.03 23.74 -0.30
N GLN A 166 -0.47 23.25 -1.40
CA GLN A 166 -0.68 23.79 -2.73
C GLN A 166 -0.99 22.67 -3.72
N THR A 167 -1.80 23.01 -4.71
CA THR A 167 -2.13 22.15 -5.84
C THR A 167 -1.25 22.53 -7.02
N LEU A 168 -0.67 21.51 -7.67
CA LEU A 168 0.11 21.65 -8.89
C LEU A 168 -0.72 21.17 -10.08
N GLY A 169 -0.92 22.03 -11.07
CA GLY A 169 -1.73 21.71 -12.24
C GLY A 169 -2.02 22.96 -13.08
N ARG A 170 -2.33 22.76 -14.37
CA ARG A 170 -2.73 23.87 -15.26
C ARG A 170 -4.12 24.41 -14.92
N ASP A 171 -4.94 23.57 -14.32
CA ASP A 171 -6.31 23.88 -13.94
C ASP A 171 -6.29 24.45 -12.52
N GLN A 172 -6.29 25.79 -12.41
CA GLN A 172 -6.34 26.50 -11.12
C GLN A 172 -7.68 26.35 -10.37
N GLU A 173 -8.54 25.41 -10.78
CA GLU A 173 -9.84 25.13 -10.16
C GLU A 173 -9.73 24.22 -8.93
N SER A 174 -8.69 23.37 -8.85
CA SER A 174 -8.49 22.50 -7.70
C SER A 174 -7.97 23.32 -6.52
N VAL A 175 -8.81 23.50 -5.50
CA VAL A 175 -8.45 24.20 -4.26
C VAL A 175 -8.18 23.15 -3.18
N PRO A 176 -6.98 23.15 -2.57
CA PRO A 176 -6.73 22.28 -1.42
C PRO A 176 -7.53 22.77 -0.22
N SER A 177 -8.11 21.85 0.53
CA SER A 177 -8.80 22.12 1.79
C SER A 177 -8.16 21.31 2.91
N GLY A 178 -8.21 21.85 4.12
CA GLY A 178 -7.59 21.24 5.28
C GLY A 178 -8.45 21.48 6.52
N THR A 179 -8.61 20.44 7.33
CA THR A 179 -9.30 20.52 8.63
C THR A 179 -8.30 20.19 9.72
N TYR A 180 -7.95 21.20 10.54
CA TYR A 180 -7.07 21.01 11.68
C TYR A 180 -7.88 20.66 12.93
N ASN A 181 -7.53 19.56 13.59
CA ASN A 181 -8.04 19.17 14.89
C ASN A 181 -6.97 19.44 15.96
N SER A 182 -7.15 20.51 16.73
CA SER A 182 -6.22 20.91 17.78
C SER A 182 -6.17 19.95 18.97
N SER A 183 -7.24 19.17 19.23
CA SER A 183 -7.26 18.21 20.35
C SER A 183 -6.42 16.97 20.05
N GLY A 184 -6.32 16.59 18.77
CA GLY A 184 -5.48 15.48 18.30
C GLY A 184 -4.18 15.92 17.63
N ASN A 185 -3.93 17.22 17.55
CA ASN A 185 -2.81 17.83 16.80
C ASN A 185 -2.66 17.29 15.37
N SER A 186 -3.78 17.10 14.68
CA SER A 186 -3.79 16.48 13.35
C SER A 186 -4.38 17.42 12.30
N LEU A 187 -3.69 17.58 11.17
CA LEU A 187 -4.19 18.28 10.00
C LEU A 187 -4.62 17.25 8.94
N GLN A 188 -5.91 17.18 8.66
CA GLN A 188 -6.43 16.37 7.56
C GLN A 188 -6.53 17.22 6.31
N ILE A 189 -5.82 16.83 5.25
CA ILE A 189 -5.81 17.50 3.95
C ILE A 189 -6.69 16.71 2.98
N ALA A 190 -7.56 17.42 2.28
CA ALA A 190 -8.40 16.90 1.22
C ALA A 190 -8.39 17.89 0.05
N VAL A 191 -8.30 17.40 -1.18
CA VAL A 191 -8.39 18.25 -2.38
C VAL A 191 -9.77 18.11 -2.96
N ASP A 192 -10.46 19.24 -3.15
CA ASP A 192 -11.69 19.25 -3.93
C ASP A 192 -11.29 19.13 -5.40
N LYS A 193 -11.25 17.89 -5.88
CA LYS A 193 -10.87 17.56 -7.26
C LYS A 193 -12.12 17.48 -8.12
N SER A 194 -12.10 18.21 -9.24
CA SER A 194 -13.00 17.89 -10.35
C SER A 194 -12.78 16.43 -10.77
N PRO A 195 -13.83 15.66 -11.11
CA PRO A 195 -13.72 14.25 -11.51
C PRO A 195 -12.76 13.96 -12.67
N TRP A 196 -12.38 15.00 -13.43
CA TRP A 196 -11.49 14.92 -14.59
C TRP A 196 -10.09 15.45 -14.30
N SER A 197 -9.83 15.93 -13.08
CA SER A 197 -8.58 16.58 -12.73
C SER A 197 -7.59 15.61 -12.09
N GLN A 198 -6.43 15.47 -12.73
CA GLN A 198 -5.22 14.88 -12.17
C GLN A 198 -4.35 16.02 -11.64
N THR A 199 -4.71 16.51 -10.45
CA THR A 199 -3.94 17.54 -9.76
C THR A 199 -2.95 16.88 -8.82
N ASP A 200 -1.69 17.30 -8.86
CA ASP A 200 -0.68 16.87 -7.88
C ASP A 200 -0.71 17.77 -6.65
N LEU A 201 -0.28 17.24 -5.52
CA LEU A 201 -0.21 17.95 -4.25
C LEU A 201 1.23 18.26 -3.89
N GLU A 202 1.46 19.47 -3.44
CA GLU A 202 2.69 19.83 -2.75
C GLU A 202 2.36 20.38 -1.36
N VAL A 203 3.03 19.83 -0.35
CA VAL A 203 2.81 20.16 1.06
C VAL A 203 4.14 20.52 1.69
N THR A 204 4.22 21.72 2.23
CA THR A 204 5.37 22.16 3.04
C THR A 204 5.04 22.03 4.51
N VAL A 205 5.79 21.20 5.23
CA VAL A 205 5.61 20.93 6.66
C VAL A 205 6.79 21.46 7.48
N SER A 206 6.63 21.55 8.80
CA SER A 206 7.79 21.73 9.69
C SER A 206 8.65 20.46 9.69
N ASP A 207 9.94 20.59 9.97
CA ASP A 207 10.89 19.47 9.98
C ASP A 207 10.52 18.36 10.96
N GLU A 208 9.82 18.69 12.04
CA GLU A 208 9.28 17.71 12.99
C GLU A 208 7.77 17.52 12.76
N ALA A 209 7.41 16.50 11.99
CA ALA A 209 6.02 16.18 11.66
C ALA A 209 5.84 14.67 11.46
N ASP A 210 4.67 14.17 11.85
CA ASP A 210 4.26 12.80 11.52
C ASP A 210 3.43 12.81 10.23
N LEU A 211 3.61 11.79 9.39
CA LEU A 211 2.94 11.69 8.10
C LEU A 211 2.08 10.42 8.03
N VAL A 212 0.85 10.58 7.57
CA VAL A 212 -0.04 9.51 7.16
C VAL A 212 -0.55 9.84 5.76
N ILE A 213 -0.01 9.17 4.74
CA ILE A 213 -0.26 9.52 3.34
C ILE A 213 -0.76 8.29 2.59
N GLN A 214 -1.85 8.46 1.86
CA GLN A 214 -2.41 7.43 1.01
C GLN A 214 -2.73 7.97 -0.39
N THR A 215 -2.35 7.21 -1.41
CA THR A 215 -2.78 7.40 -2.81
C THR A 215 -3.10 6.04 -3.45
N ASN A 216 -3.93 6.01 -4.48
CA ASN A 216 -4.14 4.79 -5.27
C ASN A 216 -3.26 4.81 -6.53
N SER A 217 -3.03 5.99 -7.09
CA SER A 217 -2.25 6.18 -8.30
C SER A 217 -1.50 7.50 -8.21
N GLY A 218 -0.18 7.42 -8.20
CA GLY A 218 0.70 8.58 -8.08
C GLY A 218 1.90 8.27 -7.19
N ASP A 219 2.96 9.05 -7.39
CA ASP A 219 4.17 8.91 -6.60
C ASP A 219 4.04 9.67 -5.27
N ILE A 220 4.67 9.15 -4.22
CA ILE A 220 4.81 9.85 -2.94
C ILE A 220 6.27 10.23 -2.76
N ASN A 221 6.56 11.52 -2.70
CA ASN A 221 7.91 12.04 -2.50
C ASN A 221 7.97 12.80 -1.17
N VAL A 222 8.86 12.42 -0.26
CA VAL A 222 9.03 13.07 1.05
C VAL A 222 10.47 13.50 1.25
N THR A 223 10.68 14.76 1.63
CA THR A 223 12.03 15.33 1.83
C THR A 223 12.17 16.04 3.17
N GLY A 224 13.21 15.68 3.94
CA GLY A 224 13.68 16.44 5.10
C GLY A 224 12.90 16.24 6.42
N VAL A 225 11.89 15.36 6.43
CA VAL A 225 10.98 15.18 7.57
C VAL A 225 11.57 14.28 8.65
N ASN A 226 11.41 14.67 9.90
CA ASN A 226 11.79 13.91 11.09
C ASN A 226 10.54 13.55 11.88
N GLY A 227 10.20 12.26 11.93
CA GLY A 227 8.97 11.83 12.59
C GLY A 227 8.53 10.42 12.23
N GLN A 228 7.33 10.07 12.68
CA GLN A 228 6.69 8.81 12.33
C GLN A 228 6.03 8.93 10.96
N VAL A 229 6.25 7.93 10.10
CA VAL A 229 5.78 7.97 8.71
C VAL A 229 5.02 6.70 8.37
N ASN A 230 3.80 6.85 7.86
CA ASN A 230 2.97 5.77 7.33
C ASN A 230 2.53 6.15 5.91
N LEU A 231 3.18 5.58 4.90
CA LEU A 231 2.91 5.88 3.49
C LEU A 231 2.35 4.63 2.82
N THR A 232 1.29 4.80 2.03
CA THR A 232 0.66 3.72 1.28
C THR A 232 0.31 4.18 -0.12
N SER A 233 0.72 3.41 -1.12
CA SER A 233 0.31 3.59 -2.51
C SER A 233 -0.22 2.26 -3.08
N ASP A 234 -1.30 2.27 -3.86
CA ASP A 234 -1.64 1.05 -4.62
C ASP A 234 -0.73 0.91 -5.85
N SER A 235 -0.47 2.01 -6.55
CA SER A 235 0.40 2.05 -7.72
C SER A 235 1.19 3.37 -7.76
N GLY A 236 2.50 3.28 -7.62
CA GLY A 236 3.40 4.43 -7.64
C GLY A 236 4.68 4.18 -6.88
N THR A 237 5.69 4.99 -7.20
CA THR A 237 6.99 5.00 -6.53
C THR A 237 6.90 5.82 -5.25
N ILE A 238 7.48 5.31 -4.17
CA ILE A 238 7.60 6.05 -2.92
C ILE A 238 9.07 6.38 -2.67
N THR A 239 9.40 7.67 -2.66
CA THR A 239 10.75 8.18 -2.40
C THR A 239 10.78 8.97 -1.09
N LEU A 240 11.65 8.59 -0.17
CA LEU A 240 11.95 9.34 1.04
C LEU A 240 13.42 9.73 1.02
N SER A 241 13.72 11.03 1.13
CA SER A 241 15.07 11.56 1.11
C SER A 241 15.33 12.50 2.28
N GLN A 242 16.48 12.38 2.92
CA GLN A 242 16.84 13.20 4.10
C GLN A 242 15.79 13.08 5.23
N VAL A 243 15.15 11.91 5.34
CA VAL A 243 14.10 11.65 6.34
C VAL A 243 14.71 10.95 7.56
N SER A 244 14.33 11.36 8.78
CA SER A 244 14.68 10.63 10.01
C SER A 244 13.43 9.93 10.56
N LEU A 245 13.35 8.61 10.42
CA LEU A 245 12.19 7.84 10.87
C LEU A 245 12.22 7.60 12.38
N ALA A 246 11.14 7.95 13.06
CA ALA A 246 10.95 7.74 14.49
C ALA A 246 9.88 6.69 14.81
N ARG A 247 9.94 6.11 16.01
CA ARG A 247 8.94 5.16 16.55
C ARG A 247 8.72 3.93 15.65
N ASN A 248 7.55 3.85 15.03
CA ASN A 248 7.13 2.77 14.15
C ASN A 248 6.72 3.39 12.81
N SER A 249 7.49 3.15 11.76
CA SER A 249 7.19 3.69 10.43
C SER A 249 7.00 2.57 9.42
N SER A 250 6.09 2.79 8.48
CA SER A 250 5.74 1.84 7.42
C SER A 250 5.64 2.54 6.09
N VAL A 251 6.24 1.96 5.06
CA VAL A 251 6.16 2.41 3.67
C VAL A 251 5.76 1.22 2.82
N THR A 252 4.60 1.32 2.17
CA THR A 252 4.02 0.19 1.45
C THR A 252 3.53 0.61 0.07
N THR A 253 3.85 -0.17 -0.96
CA THR A 253 3.27 -0.04 -2.29
C THR A 253 2.89 -1.42 -2.85
N ASN A 254 1.77 -1.54 -3.58
CA ASN A 254 1.45 -2.81 -4.23
C ASN A 254 2.19 -2.94 -5.57
N SER A 255 2.29 -1.85 -6.34
CA SER A 255 3.03 -1.83 -7.60
C SER A 255 3.86 -0.55 -7.71
N GLY A 256 5.17 -0.68 -7.56
CA GLY A 256 6.12 0.42 -7.64
C GLY A 256 7.35 0.20 -6.78
N ASP A 257 8.34 1.06 -6.96
CA ASP A 257 9.58 0.98 -6.20
C ASP A 257 9.49 1.80 -4.91
N ILE A 258 10.26 1.40 -3.90
CA ILE A 258 10.47 2.18 -2.68
C ILE A 258 11.94 2.55 -2.61
N ARG A 259 12.23 3.83 -2.43
CA ARG A 259 13.58 4.34 -2.21
C ARG A 259 13.62 5.14 -0.92
N PHE A 260 14.38 4.66 0.05
CA PHE A 260 14.63 5.34 1.31
C PHE A 260 16.11 5.72 1.42
N ASP A 261 16.39 7.01 1.56
CA ASP A 261 17.70 7.57 1.86
C ASP A 261 17.56 8.50 3.07
N GLY A 262 17.95 8.03 4.24
CA GLY A 262 17.70 8.74 5.48
C GLY A 262 18.17 8.00 6.72
N ALA A 263 17.84 8.54 7.88
CA ALA A 263 18.20 7.97 9.18
C ALA A 263 17.01 7.25 9.83
N ILE A 264 17.33 6.35 10.75
CA ILE A 264 16.34 5.73 11.65
C ILE A 264 16.75 6.03 13.10
N ASP A 265 15.78 6.28 13.97
CA ASP A 265 16.01 6.35 15.41
C ASP A 265 16.47 4.96 15.92
N PRO A 266 17.69 4.84 16.48
CA PRO A 266 18.16 3.56 17.02
C PRO A 266 17.27 3.01 18.13
N ASN A 267 16.45 3.85 18.79
CA ASN A 267 15.48 3.46 19.81
C ASN A 267 14.08 3.19 19.24
N GLY A 268 13.89 3.38 17.94
CA GLY A 268 12.69 2.96 17.23
C GLY A 268 12.44 1.47 17.39
N ARG A 269 11.18 1.06 17.26
CA ARG A 269 10.80 -0.35 17.42
C ARG A 269 10.82 -1.09 16.09
N SER A 270 10.18 -0.54 15.06
CA SER A 270 10.01 -1.22 13.78
C SER A 270 9.96 -0.22 12.61
N TYR A 271 10.73 -0.51 11.57
CA TYR A 271 10.74 0.20 10.30
C TYR A 271 10.43 -0.80 9.20
N GLN A 272 9.34 -0.62 8.48
CA GLN A 272 8.85 -1.57 7.48
C GLN A 272 8.82 -0.94 6.10
N PHE A 273 9.40 -1.63 5.12
CA PHE A 273 9.38 -1.25 3.71
C PHE A 273 8.88 -2.44 2.91
N GLN A 274 7.76 -2.28 2.21
CA GLN A 274 7.12 -3.38 1.48
C GLN A 274 6.69 -2.96 0.08
N SER A 275 7.17 -3.67 -0.94
CA SER A 275 6.62 -3.60 -2.30
C SER A 275 6.13 -4.98 -2.73
N GLU A 276 4.89 -5.14 -3.19
CA GLU A 276 4.45 -6.43 -3.75
C GLU A 276 5.05 -6.64 -5.15
N SER A 277 4.96 -5.61 -6.00
CA SER A 277 5.55 -5.58 -7.34
C SER A 277 6.52 -4.42 -7.52
N GLY A 278 7.80 -4.63 -7.19
CA GLY A 278 8.85 -3.64 -7.37
C GLY A 278 10.10 -3.89 -6.51
N SER A 279 11.04 -2.96 -6.57
CA SER A 279 12.29 -2.99 -5.82
C SER A 279 12.20 -2.14 -4.55
N VAL A 280 12.96 -2.50 -3.52
CA VAL A 280 13.08 -1.73 -2.29
C VAL A 280 14.56 -1.43 -2.04
N ASP A 281 14.93 -0.17 -2.12
CA ASP A 281 16.27 0.33 -1.85
C ASP A 281 16.27 1.12 -0.53
N VAL A 282 17.08 0.68 0.45
CA VAL A 282 17.21 1.32 1.76
C VAL A 282 18.67 1.71 1.97
N THR A 283 18.93 3.01 2.10
CA THR A 283 20.24 3.59 2.39
C THR A 283 20.21 4.23 3.77
N LEU A 284 21.14 3.81 4.63
CA LEU A 284 21.26 4.27 6.02
C LEU A 284 22.66 4.85 6.27
N PRO A 285 22.83 5.78 7.23
CA PRO A 285 24.14 6.21 7.69
C PRO A 285 25.02 5.04 8.16
N PRO A 286 26.34 5.11 7.95
CA PRO A 286 27.25 3.98 8.20
C PRO A 286 27.37 3.58 9.69
N ASP A 287 26.97 4.44 10.62
CA ASP A 287 26.98 4.23 12.07
C ASP A 287 25.64 3.73 12.64
N THR A 288 24.68 3.42 11.77
CA THR A 288 23.36 2.92 12.17
C THR A 288 23.45 1.50 12.73
N SER A 289 22.82 1.24 13.88
CA SER A 289 22.73 -0.09 14.50
C SER A 289 21.29 -0.63 14.47
N PHE A 290 21.07 -1.81 13.89
CA PHE A 290 19.74 -2.38 13.66
C PHE A 290 19.76 -3.89 13.44
N HIS A 291 18.63 -4.54 13.72
CA HIS A 291 18.34 -5.90 13.28
C HIS A 291 17.65 -5.84 11.91
N ALA A 292 18.24 -6.45 10.89
CA ALA A 292 17.68 -6.54 9.55
C ALA A 292 16.90 -7.84 9.37
N ALA A 293 15.72 -7.75 8.79
CA ALA A 293 14.93 -8.90 8.33
C ALA A 293 14.44 -8.61 6.89
N VAL A 294 14.96 -9.35 5.93
CA VAL A 294 14.63 -9.17 4.51
C VAL A 294 13.93 -10.42 3.97
N THR A 295 12.78 -10.25 3.34
CA THR A 295 12.04 -11.33 2.68
C THR A 295 11.86 -10.99 1.21
N THR A 296 12.27 -11.92 0.34
CA THR A 296 12.11 -11.83 -1.11
C THR A 296 11.56 -13.16 -1.64
N ASN A 297 10.41 -13.13 -2.33
CA ASN A 297 9.80 -14.36 -2.89
C ASN A 297 10.46 -14.74 -4.22
N SER A 298 10.53 -13.78 -5.13
CA SER A 298 11.40 -13.80 -6.31
C SER A 298 12.29 -12.55 -6.27
N GLY A 299 13.39 -12.56 -7.02
CA GLY A 299 14.31 -11.42 -7.09
C GLY A 299 15.70 -11.70 -6.52
N SER A 300 16.49 -10.63 -6.36
CA SER A 300 17.83 -10.67 -5.80
C SER A 300 17.98 -9.66 -4.69
N PHE A 301 18.71 -10.03 -3.66
CA PHE A 301 19.10 -9.13 -2.57
C PHE A 301 20.60 -8.85 -2.67
N ASN A 302 20.99 -7.60 -2.41
CA ASN A 302 22.38 -7.22 -2.22
C ASN A 302 22.47 -6.25 -1.02
N SER A 303 23.54 -6.37 -0.25
CA SER A 303 23.81 -5.46 0.86
C SER A 303 25.30 -5.17 0.95
N ASP A 304 25.62 -3.91 1.21
CA ASP A 304 26.97 -3.46 1.54
C ASP A 304 27.36 -3.84 2.99
N CYS A 305 26.43 -4.35 3.79
CA CYS A 305 26.68 -4.86 5.14
C CYS A 305 27.02 -6.35 5.09
N PRO A 306 28.28 -6.76 5.39
CA PRO A 306 28.68 -8.17 5.36
C PRO A 306 27.83 -9.07 6.26
N GLU A 307 27.33 -8.55 7.38
CA GLU A 307 26.50 -9.26 8.36
C GLU A 307 25.11 -9.62 7.82
N VAL A 308 24.62 -8.90 6.81
CA VAL A 308 23.30 -9.14 6.18
C VAL A 308 23.45 -9.87 4.84
N ASN A 309 24.66 -9.93 4.26
CA ASN A 309 24.92 -10.52 2.95
C ASN A 309 25.19 -12.05 2.99
N SER A 310 25.01 -12.71 4.15
CA SER A 310 25.35 -14.12 4.33
C SER A 310 24.15 -15.08 4.17
N GLN A 311 23.44 -15.11 3.04
CA GLN A 311 22.60 -16.26 2.62
C GLN A 311 22.15 -16.17 1.14
N PRO A 312 21.96 -17.31 0.44
CA PRO A 312 21.85 -17.37 -1.03
C PRO A 312 20.50 -16.91 -1.57
N SER A 313 20.51 -16.50 -2.85
CA SER A 313 19.41 -16.06 -3.71
C SER A 313 18.03 -16.68 -3.40
N GLY A 314 17.09 -15.83 -2.99
CA GLY A 314 15.68 -16.17 -2.69
C GLY A 314 15.47 -16.71 -1.28
N GLY A 315 14.66 -16.01 -0.46
CA GLY A 315 14.32 -16.45 0.90
C GLY A 315 14.27 -15.33 1.96
N ASN A 316 14.22 -15.76 3.22
CA ASN A 316 14.32 -14.89 4.41
C ASN A 316 15.79 -14.74 4.81
N ILE A 317 16.24 -13.49 4.89
CA ILE A 317 17.58 -13.09 5.30
C ILE A 317 17.45 -12.32 6.61
N VAL A 318 18.31 -12.62 7.57
CA VAL A 318 18.38 -11.91 8.85
C VAL A 318 19.83 -11.60 9.19
N GLY A 319 20.08 -10.45 9.80
CA GLY A 319 21.42 -10.05 10.20
C GLY A 319 21.39 -8.88 11.17
N ASP A 320 22.34 -8.84 12.10
CA ASP A 320 22.50 -7.75 13.06
C ASP A 320 23.64 -6.83 12.62
N VAL A 321 23.35 -5.54 12.45
CA VAL A 321 24.33 -4.50 12.12
C VAL A 321 24.55 -3.64 13.34
N GLY A 322 25.79 -3.47 13.76
CA GLY A 322 26.15 -2.66 14.93
C GLY A 322 25.71 -3.23 16.29
N ASN A 323 26.13 -2.58 17.38
CA ASN A 323 25.84 -3.00 18.75
C ASN A 323 25.79 -1.79 19.70
N PRO A 324 24.73 -1.61 20.52
CA PRO A 324 23.50 -2.41 20.58
C PRO A 324 22.54 -2.09 19.42
N HIS A 325 21.90 -3.12 18.86
CA HIS A 325 20.80 -2.98 17.90
C HIS A 325 19.46 -3.10 18.65
N ARG A 326 18.61 -2.06 18.56
CA ARG A 326 17.25 -2.06 19.13
C ARG A 326 16.18 -1.85 18.07
N ALA A 327 16.50 -1.08 17.04
CA ALA A 327 15.66 -0.92 15.86
C ALA A 327 15.59 -2.22 15.05
N ASN A 328 14.40 -2.54 14.56
CA ASN A 328 14.16 -3.62 13.60
C ASN A 328 13.81 -3.01 12.24
N VAL A 329 14.57 -3.35 11.20
CA VAL A 329 14.35 -2.95 9.81
C VAL A 329 13.89 -4.16 9.02
N MET A 330 12.63 -4.12 8.59
CA MET A 330 11.99 -5.16 7.81
C MET A 330 11.81 -4.70 6.37
N ILE A 331 12.33 -5.47 5.43
CA ILE A 331 12.17 -5.22 4.01
C ILE A 331 11.47 -6.44 3.41
N LYS A 332 10.39 -6.20 2.67
CA LYS A 332 9.67 -7.26 1.96
C LYS A 332 9.47 -6.89 0.50
N THR A 333 9.84 -7.80 -0.39
CA THR A 333 9.43 -7.74 -1.81
C THR A 333 8.92 -9.09 -2.30
N ASP A 334 7.90 -9.09 -3.15
CA ASP A 334 7.39 -10.32 -3.76
C ASP A 334 7.93 -10.53 -5.20
N SER A 335 8.82 -9.64 -5.72
CA SER A 335 9.29 -9.59 -7.12
C SER A 335 10.76 -9.87 -7.37
#